data_AF-C3Y4M2-F1
#
_entry.id   AF-C3Y4M2-F1
#
_cell.length_a   1.000
_cell.length_b   1.000
_cell.length_c   1.000
_cell.angle_alpha   90.00
_cell.angle_beta   90.00
_cell.angle_gamma   90.00
#
_symmetry.space_group_name_H-M   'P 1'
#
loop_
_entity.id
_entity.type
_entity.pdbx_description
1 polymer ?
#
loop_
_entity_poly.entity_id
_entity_poly.type
_entity_poly.pdbx_seq_one_letter_code
_entity_poly.pdbx_strand_id
1 'polypeptide(L)'
;MRFLVELLTGFTDDLEKLANGEQVRSMEDEEEEELRLIGEAREAYKEFAVEINCLIPDEGNLDDIQTGIEKNRGPELPGFLPYTVCKKFIQKHMKDLKDPAIDCLLSVNQKVETVAALLTNHWFRPFAQLNMEVKEKVNELRLAQEKKAREAINQLFEMEHLVFTQDAIFNIACEDLEKAEKDEEDEDELDLRSDLEKEAQRMLHIIKVYFRVSIRRLSDIVPMTISLYLMAKFTSEVKSQILLMIGQPETLELLQEDSDITEERNMLWEKRKRLTKASQKLAKF
;
A
#
# COMPACT_ATOMS: atom_id res chain seq x y z
N MET A 1 -14.68 21.45 -26.49
CA MET A 1 -13.24 21.45 -26.17
C MET A 1 -12.93 22.10 -24.83
N ARG A 2 -13.16 23.41 -24.60
CA ARG A 2 -12.82 24.05 -23.30
C ARG A 2 -13.45 23.36 -22.08
N PHE A 3 -14.74 23.00 -22.16
CA PHE A 3 -15.44 22.25 -21.12
C PHE A 3 -14.84 20.86 -20.85
N LEU A 4 -14.51 20.10 -21.90
CA LEU A 4 -13.88 18.77 -21.77
C LEU A 4 -12.53 18.87 -21.07
N VAL A 5 -11.73 19.87 -21.43
CA VAL A 5 -10.44 20.13 -20.80
C VAL A 5 -10.65 20.45 -19.32
N GLU A 6 -11.51 21.42 -18.99
CA GLU A 6 -11.77 21.81 -17.60
C GLU A 6 -12.30 20.64 -16.74
N LEU A 7 -13.17 19.79 -17.31
CA LEU A 7 -13.72 18.60 -16.64
C LEU A 7 -12.64 17.55 -16.35
N LEU A 8 -11.86 17.21 -17.38
CA LEU A 8 -10.83 16.18 -17.27
C LEU A 8 -9.64 16.64 -16.43
N THR A 9 -9.25 17.92 -16.53
CA THR A 9 -8.21 18.48 -15.65
C THR A 9 -8.68 18.55 -14.20
N GLY A 10 -9.95 18.88 -13.97
CA GLY A 10 -10.53 18.89 -12.62
C GLY A 10 -10.49 17.50 -11.96
N PHE A 11 -10.87 16.46 -12.71
CA PHE A 11 -10.73 15.08 -12.26
C PHE A 11 -9.26 14.71 -11.94
N THR A 12 -8.31 15.04 -12.81
CA THR A 12 -6.90 14.71 -12.58
C THR A 12 -6.32 15.46 -11.38
N ASP A 13 -6.73 16.71 -11.16
CA ASP A 13 -6.27 17.52 -10.04
C ASP A 13 -6.83 16.97 -8.72
N ASP A 14 -8.08 16.53 -8.69
CA ASP A 14 -8.67 15.90 -7.50
C ASP A 14 -8.07 14.52 -7.20
N LEU A 15 -7.74 13.74 -8.24
CA LEU A 15 -6.99 12.49 -8.05
C LEU A 15 -5.58 12.75 -7.49
N GLU A 16 -4.93 13.83 -7.92
CA GLU A 16 -3.62 14.26 -7.42
C GLU A 16 -3.68 14.73 -5.97
N LYS A 17 -4.72 15.49 -5.61
CA LYS A 17 -5.01 15.88 -4.22
C LYS A 17 -5.17 14.65 -3.32
N LEU A 18 -5.99 13.68 -3.72
CA LEU A 18 -6.20 12.45 -2.95
C LEU A 18 -4.94 11.61 -2.81
N ALA A 19 -4.13 11.51 -3.86
CA ALA A 19 -2.84 10.82 -3.83
C ALA A 19 -1.83 11.51 -2.91
N ASN A 20 -1.91 12.85 -2.75
CA ASN A 20 -1.09 13.63 -1.82
C ASN A 20 -1.67 13.69 -0.40
N GLY A 21 -2.86 13.13 -0.18
CA GLY A 21 -3.55 13.11 1.12
C GLY A 21 -4.35 14.38 1.43
N GLU A 22 -4.57 15.22 0.44
CA GLU A 22 -5.50 16.34 0.54
C GLU A 22 -6.95 15.84 0.41
N GLN A 23 -7.85 16.51 1.12
CA GLN A 23 -9.26 16.15 1.16
C GLN A 23 -9.95 16.59 -0.14
N VAL A 24 -10.70 15.67 -0.74
CA VAL A 24 -11.64 15.98 -1.81
C VAL A 24 -13.05 15.80 -1.24
N ARG A 25 -13.84 16.87 -1.26
CA ARG A 25 -15.25 16.81 -0.87
C ARG A 25 -16.01 16.04 -1.96
N SER A 26 -16.49 14.85 -1.64
CA SER A 26 -17.57 14.24 -2.42
C SER A 26 -18.88 14.89 -1.98
N MET A 27 -19.65 15.46 -2.92
CA MET A 27 -21.07 15.73 -2.66
C MET A 27 -21.87 14.52 -3.12
N GLU A 28 -22.56 13.85 -2.20
CA GLU A 28 -24.02 13.67 -2.24
C GLU A 28 -24.55 13.02 -0.95
N ASP A 29 -25.58 13.67 -0.40
CA ASP A 29 -26.56 13.26 0.63
C ASP A 29 -26.11 12.98 2.08
N GLU A 30 -26.37 13.98 2.94
CA GLU A 30 -26.49 13.99 4.42
C GLU A 30 -25.36 13.43 5.29
N GLU A 31 -24.44 12.64 4.75
CA GLU A 31 -23.22 12.17 5.42
C GLU A 31 -22.01 12.55 4.55
N GLU A 32 -21.28 13.58 4.96
CA GLU A 32 -20.00 13.97 4.34
C GLU A 32 -18.96 12.86 4.58
N GLU A 33 -18.97 11.80 3.76
CA GLU A 33 -17.89 10.82 3.76
C GLU A 33 -16.63 11.46 3.17
N GLU A 34 -15.79 12.02 4.05
CA GLU A 34 -14.47 12.53 3.71
C GLU A 34 -13.58 11.38 3.20
N LEU A 35 -13.34 11.31 1.89
CA LEU A 35 -12.43 10.30 1.32
C LEU A 35 -10.98 10.64 1.69
N ARG A 36 -10.34 9.79 2.50
CA ARG A 36 -8.93 9.90 2.88
C ARG A 36 -8.17 8.64 2.53
N LEU A 37 -7.75 8.54 1.27
CA LEU A 37 -7.04 7.38 0.72
C LEU A 37 -5.75 7.04 1.50
N ILE A 38 -4.95 8.05 1.88
CA ILE A 38 -3.74 7.82 2.69
C ILE A 38 -4.06 7.36 4.12
N GLY A 39 -5.15 7.87 4.71
CA GLY A 39 -5.57 7.47 6.06
C GLY A 39 -5.91 5.98 6.11
N GLU A 40 -6.71 5.56 5.15
CA GLU A 40 -7.10 4.17 4.96
C GLU A 40 -5.93 3.25 4.58
N ALA A 41 -5.01 3.71 3.73
CA ALA A 41 -3.80 2.94 3.41
C ALA A 41 -2.89 2.78 4.64
N ARG A 42 -2.82 3.80 5.51
CA ARG A 42 -2.05 3.73 6.76
C ARG A 42 -2.59 2.70 7.75
N GLU A 43 -3.90 2.44 7.76
CA GLU A 43 -4.47 1.37 8.58
C GLU A 43 -4.00 0.01 8.08
N ALA A 44 -4.06 -0.25 6.77
CA ALA A 44 -3.53 -1.47 6.16
C ALA A 44 -2.01 -1.63 6.41
N TYR A 45 -1.24 -0.54 6.42
CA TYR A 45 0.19 -0.59 6.77
C TYR A 45 0.45 -0.91 8.24
N LYS A 46 -0.43 -0.48 9.15
CA LYS A 46 -0.32 -0.82 10.58
C LYS A 46 -0.64 -2.29 10.82
N GLU A 47 -1.69 -2.80 10.20
CA GLU A 47 -2.07 -4.22 10.27
C GLU A 47 -0.92 -5.09 9.77
N PHE A 48 -0.38 -4.76 8.61
CA PHE A 48 0.80 -5.42 8.04
C PHE A 48 2.01 -5.41 8.99
N ALA A 49 2.29 -4.28 9.64
CA ALA A 49 3.40 -4.18 10.59
C ALA A 49 3.18 -5.09 11.81
N VAL A 50 1.94 -5.22 12.29
CA VAL A 50 1.60 -6.13 13.40
C VAL A 50 1.75 -7.60 12.97
N GLU A 51 1.22 -7.96 11.81
CA GLU A 51 1.28 -9.34 11.29
C GLU A 51 2.72 -9.84 11.13
N ILE A 52 3.60 -9.01 10.55
CA ILE A 52 5.01 -9.39 10.40
C ILE A 52 5.72 -9.54 11.74
N ASN A 53 5.41 -8.68 12.72
CA ASN A 53 6.02 -8.78 14.06
C ASN A 53 5.60 -10.06 14.78
N CYS A 54 4.40 -10.59 14.53
CA CYS A 54 3.97 -11.88 15.09
C CYS A 54 4.66 -13.09 14.45
N LEU A 55 5.36 -12.92 13.32
CA LEU A 55 6.07 -13.99 12.61
C LEU A 55 7.57 -14.04 12.98
N ILE A 56 7.99 -13.29 13.99
CA ILE A 56 9.35 -13.35 14.53
C ILE A 56 9.58 -14.75 15.15
N PRO A 57 10.71 -15.41 14.86
CA PRO A 57 11.02 -16.70 15.48
C PRO A 57 11.15 -16.60 17.00
N ASP A 58 10.43 -17.49 17.70
CA ASP A 58 10.35 -17.55 19.16
C ASP A 58 11.04 -18.81 19.71
N GLU A 59 11.02 -19.00 21.03
CA GLU A 59 11.61 -20.16 21.71
C GLU A 59 11.08 -21.50 21.22
N GLY A 60 9.87 -21.53 20.63
CA GLY A 60 9.31 -22.72 19.99
C GLY A 60 10.13 -23.25 18.80
N ASN A 61 11.10 -22.48 18.30
CA ASN A 61 12.00 -22.90 17.23
C ASN A 61 13.34 -23.49 17.73
N LEU A 62 13.56 -23.54 19.05
CA LEU A 62 14.81 -24.05 19.63
C LEU A 62 15.09 -25.50 19.24
N ASP A 63 14.08 -26.37 19.26
CA ASP A 63 14.23 -27.80 18.91
C ASP A 63 14.64 -27.99 17.43
N ASP A 64 14.07 -27.19 16.53
CA ASP A 64 14.40 -27.17 15.11
C ASP A 64 15.84 -26.70 14.89
N ILE A 65 16.27 -25.68 15.64
CA ILE A 65 17.64 -25.15 15.59
C ILE A 65 18.64 -26.17 16.14
N GLN A 66 18.35 -26.80 17.29
CA GLN A 66 19.19 -27.86 17.89
C GLN A 66 19.37 -29.02 16.91
N THR A 67 18.27 -29.52 16.34
CA THR A 67 18.29 -30.58 15.33
C THR A 67 19.10 -30.15 14.09
N GLY A 68 19.01 -28.87 13.72
CA GLY A 68 19.77 -28.28 12.61
C GLY A 68 21.27 -28.22 12.89
N ILE A 69 21.67 -27.84 14.11
CA ILE A 69 23.06 -27.79 14.57
C ILE A 69 23.65 -29.19 14.59
N GLU A 70 22.97 -30.18 15.17
CA GLU A 70 23.45 -31.56 15.22
C GLU A 70 23.69 -32.16 13.83
N LYS A 71 22.76 -31.94 12.90
CA LYS A 71 22.83 -32.50 11.53
C LYS A 71 23.88 -31.84 10.65
N ASN A 72 24.16 -30.55 10.85
CA ASN A 72 25.10 -29.79 10.03
C ASN A 72 26.41 -29.48 10.75
N ARG A 73 26.67 -30.12 11.91
CA ARG A 73 27.90 -29.92 12.68
C ARG A 73 29.11 -30.31 11.84
N GLY A 74 29.85 -29.30 11.40
CA GLY A 74 31.09 -29.46 10.63
C GLY A 74 32.31 -29.65 11.53
N PRO A 75 33.53 -29.51 10.98
CA PRO A 75 34.79 -29.47 11.74
C PRO A 75 34.97 -28.17 12.55
N GLU A 76 33.89 -27.46 12.86
CA GLU A 76 33.89 -26.20 13.58
C GLU A 76 34.23 -26.44 15.06
N LEU A 77 34.99 -25.51 15.64
CA LEU A 77 35.34 -25.58 17.06
C LEU A 77 34.10 -25.31 17.92
N PRO A 78 33.99 -25.91 19.12
CA PRO A 78 32.93 -25.60 20.07
C PRO A 78 32.79 -24.09 20.29
N GLY A 79 31.56 -23.57 20.23
CA GLY A 79 31.26 -22.14 20.33
C GLY A 79 31.17 -21.39 19.00
N PHE A 80 31.61 -21.96 17.88
CA PHE A 80 31.30 -21.41 16.55
C PHE A 80 29.95 -21.94 16.08
N LEU A 81 29.11 -21.03 15.57
CA LEU A 81 27.77 -21.38 15.10
C LEU A 81 27.79 -21.65 13.59
N PRO A 82 27.19 -22.76 13.13
CA PRO A 82 27.18 -23.09 11.71
C PRO A 82 26.29 -22.10 10.95
N TYR A 83 26.91 -21.21 10.17
CA TYR A 83 26.21 -20.19 9.38
C TYR A 83 25.19 -20.79 8.41
N THR A 84 25.45 -22.00 7.91
CA THR A 84 24.55 -22.71 7.00
C THR A 84 23.18 -23.02 7.62
N VAL A 85 23.13 -23.29 8.93
CA VAL A 85 21.87 -23.53 9.67
C VAL A 85 21.11 -22.23 9.83
N CYS A 86 21.78 -21.18 10.32
CA CYS A 86 21.21 -19.84 10.47
C CYS A 86 20.65 -19.31 9.15
N LYS A 87 21.42 -19.39 8.06
CA LYS A 87 21.00 -18.96 6.72
C LYS A 87 19.76 -19.71 6.24
N LYS A 88 19.74 -21.04 6.33
CA LYS A 88 18.59 -21.85 5.90
C LYS A 88 17.34 -21.53 6.73
N PHE A 89 17.52 -21.30 8.03
CA PHE A 89 16.42 -20.95 8.92
C PHE A 89 15.82 -19.60 8.56
N ILE A 90 16.65 -18.55 8.43
CA ILE A 90 16.22 -17.22 7.98
C ILE A 90 15.50 -17.32 6.63
N GLN A 91 16.07 -18.04 5.67
CA GLN A 91 15.49 -18.21 4.34
C GLN A 91 14.14 -18.94 4.33
N LYS A 92 13.89 -19.84 5.28
CA LYS A 92 12.61 -20.54 5.43
C LYS A 92 11.55 -19.55 5.92
N HIS A 93 11.81 -18.89 7.05
CA HIS A 93 10.88 -17.96 7.69
C HIS A 93 10.65 -16.68 6.87
N MET A 94 11.64 -16.23 6.08
CA MET A 94 11.47 -15.08 5.18
C MET A 94 10.44 -15.32 4.06
N LYS A 95 10.18 -16.58 3.70
CA LYS A 95 9.14 -16.90 2.71
C LYS A 95 7.74 -16.64 3.25
N ASP A 96 7.52 -16.91 4.53
CA ASP A 96 6.23 -16.74 5.19
C ASP A 96 5.86 -15.24 5.30
N LEU A 97 6.86 -14.34 5.33
CA LEU A 97 6.68 -12.89 5.31
C LEU A 97 6.20 -12.33 3.97
N LYS A 98 6.26 -13.12 2.90
CA LYS A 98 5.89 -12.68 1.56
C LYS A 98 4.37 -12.52 1.41
N ASP A 99 3.60 -13.44 1.97
CA ASP A 99 2.15 -13.47 1.81
C ASP A 99 1.49 -12.23 2.45
N PRO A 100 1.83 -11.83 3.71
CA PRO A 100 1.33 -10.58 4.31
C PRO A 100 1.61 -9.33 3.46
N ALA A 101 2.76 -9.28 2.78
CA ALA A 101 3.12 -8.14 1.94
C ALA A 101 2.25 -8.06 0.67
N ILE A 102 1.88 -9.20 0.10
CA ILE A 102 0.97 -9.27 -1.05
C ILE A 102 -0.46 -8.94 -0.61
N ASP A 103 -0.89 -9.42 0.55
CA ASP A 103 -2.22 -9.12 1.09
C ASP A 103 -2.38 -7.64 1.40
N CYS A 104 -1.34 -7.00 1.96
CA CYS A 104 -1.29 -5.55 2.16
C CYS A 104 -1.44 -4.78 0.82
N LEU A 105 -0.71 -5.20 -0.23
CA LEU A 105 -0.84 -4.61 -1.57
C LEU A 105 -2.28 -4.73 -2.11
N LEU A 106 -2.90 -5.90 -1.95
CA LEU A 106 -4.27 -6.15 -2.41
C LEU A 106 -5.29 -5.29 -1.65
N SER A 107 -5.15 -5.18 -0.33
CA SER A 107 -6.02 -4.33 0.51
C SER A 107 -5.97 -2.87 0.09
N VAL A 108 -4.77 -2.31 -0.11
CA VAL A 108 -4.62 -0.93 -0.60
C VAL A 108 -5.16 -0.78 -2.03
N ASN A 109 -4.95 -1.76 -2.89
CA ASN A 109 -5.45 -1.73 -4.26
C ASN A 109 -6.99 -1.72 -4.34
N GLN A 110 -7.67 -2.44 -3.44
CA GLN A 110 -9.13 -2.39 -3.32
C GLN A 110 -9.63 -1.00 -2.85
N LYS A 111 -8.94 -0.40 -1.88
CA LYS A 111 -9.24 0.97 -1.41
C LYS A 111 -9.09 2.01 -2.53
N VAL A 112 -8.01 1.92 -3.31
CA VAL A 112 -7.78 2.78 -4.48
C VAL A 112 -8.87 2.60 -5.53
N GLU A 113 -9.34 1.38 -5.77
CA GLU A 113 -10.44 1.09 -6.70
C GLU A 113 -11.75 1.75 -6.28
N THR A 114 -12.13 1.63 -5.00
CA THR A 114 -13.33 2.27 -4.46
C THR A 114 -13.26 3.80 -4.61
N VAL A 115 -12.15 4.42 -4.22
CA VAL A 115 -11.97 5.88 -4.33
C VAL A 115 -11.99 6.34 -5.79
N ALA A 116 -11.31 5.62 -6.68
CA ALA A 116 -11.30 5.95 -8.11
C ALA A 116 -12.71 5.82 -8.73
N ALA A 117 -13.48 4.80 -8.35
CA ALA A 117 -14.84 4.62 -8.82
C ALA A 117 -15.78 5.74 -8.34
N LEU A 118 -15.68 6.15 -7.08
CA LEU A 118 -16.44 7.27 -6.52
C LEU A 118 -16.11 8.60 -7.21
N LEU A 119 -14.82 8.90 -7.42
CA LEU A 119 -14.40 10.10 -8.15
C LEU A 119 -14.92 10.12 -9.59
N THR A 120 -14.81 8.99 -10.29
CA THR A 120 -15.26 8.90 -11.68
C THR A 120 -16.78 9.04 -11.77
N ASN A 121 -17.52 8.50 -10.79
CA ASN A 121 -18.96 8.73 -10.68
C ASN A 121 -19.30 10.19 -10.42
N HIS A 122 -18.64 10.85 -9.49
CA HIS A 122 -18.89 12.24 -9.14
C HIS A 122 -18.67 13.18 -10.34
N TRP A 123 -17.53 13.02 -11.03
CA TRP A 123 -17.15 13.91 -12.13
C TRP A 123 -17.89 13.63 -13.44
N PHE A 124 -18.16 12.36 -13.75
CA PHE A 124 -18.75 11.96 -15.03
C PHE A 124 -20.19 11.46 -14.93
N ARG A 125 -20.88 11.68 -13.80
CA ARG A 125 -22.31 11.35 -13.62
C ARG A 125 -23.17 11.77 -14.82
N PRO A 126 -23.02 12.98 -15.39
CA PRO A 126 -23.89 13.42 -16.47
C PRO A 126 -23.63 12.75 -17.83
N PHE A 127 -22.50 12.04 -17.98
CA PHE A 127 -22.01 11.53 -19.25
C PHE A 127 -21.72 10.02 -19.12
N ALA A 128 -22.75 9.18 -19.23
CA ALA A 128 -22.63 7.73 -19.00
C ALA A 128 -21.57 7.05 -19.88
N GLN A 129 -21.48 7.42 -21.17
CA GLN A 129 -20.51 6.84 -22.10
C GLN A 129 -19.07 7.21 -21.74
N LEU A 130 -18.83 8.48 -21.43
CA LEU A 130 -17.51 8.95 -20.97
C LEU A 130 -17.11 8.31 -19.63
N ASN A 131 -18.06 8.19 -18.70
CA ASN A 131 -17.83 7.56 -17.40
C ASN A 131 -17.39 6.10 -17.56
N MET A 132 -18.05 5.34 -18.43
CA MET A 132 -17.67 3.95 -18.71
C MET A 132 -16.25 3.84 -19.28
N GLU A 133 -15.92 4.64 -20.30
CA GLU A 133 -14.60 4.64 -20.94
C GLU A 133 -13.49 5.04 -19.95
N VAL A 134 -13.71 6.11 -19.17
CA VAL A 134 -12.73 6.58 -18.18
C VAL A 134 -12.54 5.55 -17.08
N LYS A 135 -13.61 4.93 -16.56
CA LYS A 135 -13.50 3.84 -15.57
C LYS A 135 -12.71 2.66 -16.10
N GLU A 136 -12.97 2.22 -17.32
CA GLU A 136 -12.25 1.11 -17.94
C GLU A 136 -10.75 1.44 -18.04
N LYS A 137 -10.41 2.62 -18.57
CA LYS A 137 -9.01 3.08 -18.66
C LYS A 137 -8.34 3.18 -17.29
N VAL A 138 -9.02 3.75 -16.31
CA VAL A 138 -8.48 3.88 -14.94
C VAL A 138 -8.25 2.51 -14.32
N ASN A 139 -9.17 1.55 -14.52
CA ASN A 139 -9.01 0.18 -14.03
C ASN A 139 -7.87 -0.57 -14.72
N GLU A 140 -7.72 -0.45 -16.04
CA GLU A 140 -6.59 -1.01 -16.79
C GLU A 140 -5.24 -0.50 -16.23
N LEU A 141 -5.13 0.81 -16.03
CA LEU A 141 -3.92 1.44 -15.49
C LEU A 141 -3.62 1.00 -14.06
N ARG A 142 -4.65 0.94 -13.21
CA ARG A 142 -4.51 0.46 -11.82
C ARG A 142 -3.97 -0.96 -11.79
N LEU A 143 -4.55 -1.89 -12.55
CA LEU A 143 -4.09 -3.27 -12.63
C LEU A 143 -2.65 -3.38 -13.16
N ALA A 144 -2.28 -2.52 -14.13
CA ALA A 144 -0.91 -2.47 -14.62
C ALA A 144 0.09 -1.99 -13.55
N GLN A 145 -0.29 -1.03 -12.70
CA GLN A 145 0.57 -0.57 -11.59
C GLN A 145 0.61 -1.58 -10.44
N GLU A 146 -0.50 -2.26 -10.14
CA GLU A 146 -0.56 -3.34 -9.15
C GLU A 146 0.41 -4.48 -9.51
N LYS A 147 0.45 -4.87 -10.78
CA LYS A 147 1.41 -5.86 -11.27
C LYS A 147 2.86 -5.43 -11.07
N LYS A 148 3.20 -4.17 -11.40
CA LYS A 148 4.55 -3.61 -11.20
C LYS A 148 4.92 -3.54 -9.72
N ALA A 149 3.98 -3.17 -8.85
CA ALA A 149 4.18 -3.15 -7.42
C ALA A 149 4.46 -4.56 -6.87
N ARG A 150 3.70 -5.56 -7.32
CA ARG A 150 3.92 -6.97 -6.96
C ARG A 150 5.30 -7.46 -7.42
N GLU A 151 5.72 -7.12 -8.64
CA GLU A 151 7.07 -7.45 -9.15
C GLU A 151 8.17 -6.80 -8.31
N ALA A 152 8.03 -5.52 -7.93
CA ALA A 152 8.98 -4.84 -7.07
C ALA A 152 9.05 -5.47 -5.67
N ILE A 153 7.91 -5.82 -5.06
CA ILE A 153 7.87 -6.52 -3.78
C ILE A 153 8.56 -7.90 -3.87
N ASN A 154 8.31 -8.66 -4.95
CA ASN A 154 9.01 -9.92 -5.17
C ASN A 154 10.53 -9.76 -5.21
N GLN A 155 11.03 -8.72 -5.90
CA GLN A 155 12.46 -8.41 -5.95
C GLN A 155 13.03 -8.07 -4.57
N LEU A 156 12.29 -7.35 -3.72
CA LEU A 156 12.71 -7.07 -2.35
C LEU A 156 12.89 -8.37 -1.54
N PHE A 157 11.98 -9.33 -1.67
CA PHE A 157 12.12 -10.63 -1.02
C PHE A 157 13.26 -11.48 -1.59
N GLU A 158 13.55 -11.38 -2.89
CA GLU A 158 14.74 -11.99 -3.49
C GLU A 158 16.04 -11.42 -2.90
N MET A 159 16.08 -10.11 -2.64
CA MET A 159 17.20 -9.44 -1.96
C MET A 159 17.34 -9.92 -0.50
N GLU A 160 16.24 -9.98 0.26
CA GLU A 160 16.26 -10.47 1.66
C GLU A 160 16.68 -11.94 1.77
N HIS A 161 16.45 -12.74 0.72
CA HIS A 161 16.89 -14.14 0.66
C HIS A 161 18.43 -14.30 0.64
N LEU A 162 19.19 -13.25 0.32
CA LEU A 162 20.65 -13.25 0.34
C LEU A 162 21.23 -13.25 1.77
N VAL A 163 20.43 -12.92 2.79
CA VAL A 163 20.80 -12.85 4.21
C VAL A 163 22.02 -11.95 4.42
N PHE A 164 21.81 -10.64 4.31
CA PHE A 164 22.87 -9.64 4.42
C PHE A 164 22.40 -8.41 5.19
N THR A 165 23.22 -7.97 6.15
CA THR A 165 23.06 -6.71 6.89
C THR A 165 24.44 -6.13 7.17
N GLN A 166 24.55 -4.80 7.21
CA GLN A 166 25.79 -4.12 7.55
C GLN A 166 26.11 -4.26 9.04
N ASP A 167 27.38 -4.50 9.38
CA ASP A 167 27.86 -4.76 10.75
C ASP A 167 27.39 -3.70 11.76
N ALA A 168 27.44 -2.41 11.41
CA ALA A 168 27.00 -1.34 12.29
C ALA A 168 25.51 -1.43 12.64
N ILE A 169 24.65 -1.76 11.67
CA ILE A 169 23.20 -1.89 11.85
C ILE A 169 22.91 -3.13 12.69
N PHE A 170 23.63 -4.23 12.43
CA PHE A 170 23.49 -5.47 13.17
C PHE A 170 23.87 -5.30 14.65
N ASN A 171 25.02 -4.66 14.93
CA ASN A 171 25.49 -4.45 16.29
C ASN A 171 24.54 -3.57 17.11
N ILE A 172 23.98 -2.51 16.52
CA ILE A 172 22.97 -1.68 17.19
C ILE A 172 21.73 -2.53 17.54
N ALA A 173 21.26 -3.36 16.61
CA ALA A 173 20.10 -4.21 16.86
C ALA A 173 20.37 -5.30 17.90
N CYS A 174 21.61 -5.82 17.99
CA CYS A 174 22.06 -6.68 19.08
C CYS A 174 21.97 -5.96 20.42
N GLU A 175 22.58 -4.77 20.54
CA GLU A 175 22.55 -3.99 21.79
C GLU A 175 21.12 -3.66 22.23
N ASP A 176 20.23 -3.36 21.28
CA ASP A 176 18.82 -3.05 21.56
C ASP A 176 17.99 -4.28 21.97
N LEU A 177 18.40 -5.49 21.58
CA LEU A 177 17.77 -6.73 22.06
C LEU A 177 18.32 -7.11 23.44
N GLU A 178 19.63 -7.03 23.64
CA GLU A 178 20.24 -7.31 24.94
C GLU A 178 19.73 -6.38 26.05
N LYS A 179 19.43 -5.11 25.73
CA LYS A 179 18.81 -4.19 26.70
C LYS A 179 17.38 -4.62 27.06
N ALA A 180 16.60 -5.05 26.07
CA ALA A 180 15.22 -5.49 26.28
C ALA A 180 15.16 -6.77 27.12
N GLU A 181 16.09 -7.71 26.91
CA GLU A 181 16.20 -8.96 27.68
C GLU A 181 16.66 -8.69 29.13
N LYS A 182 17.57 -7.71 29.34
CA LYS A 182 18.06 -7.33 30.69
C LYS A 182 17.03 -6.60 31.56
N ASP A 183 16.00 -6.00 30.96
CA ASP A 183 14.91 -5.35 31.70
C ASP A 183 13.88 -6.38 32.23
N GLU A 184 13.95 -7.65 31.80
CA GLU A 184 13.02 -8.73 32.17
C GLU A 184 13.61 -9.79 33.12
N GLU A 185 14.94 -9.85 33.33
CA GLU A 185 15.60 -10.87 34.16
C GLU A 185 16.06 -10.31 35.53
N ASP A 186 15.54 -10.86 36.64
CA ASP A 186 16.10 -10.73 38.00
C ASP A 186 17.33 -11.64 38.17
N GLU A 187 18.30 -11.20 38.98
CA GLU A 187 19.67 -11.73 39.12
C GLU A 187 19.85 -13.26 39.33
N ASP A 188 20.86 -13.79 38.62
CA ASP A 188 21.72 -14.95 38.92
C ASP A 188 21.07 -16.31 39.25
N GLU A 189 20.53 -16.97 38.21
CA GLU A 189 20.32 -18.43 38.23
C GLU A 189 21.53 -19.16 37.60
N LEU A 190 22.04 -20.20 38.28
CA LEU A 190 23.12 -21.06 37.77
C LEU A 190 22.66 -21.72 36.45
N ASP A 191 23.25 -21.30 35.33
CA ASP A 191 22.92 -21.81 33.99
C ASP A 191 23.37 -23.27 33.80
N LEU A 192 22.47 -24.20 34.14
CA LEU A 192 22.59 -25.66 34.03
C LEU A 192 22.34 -26.19 32.60
N ARG A 193 22.15 -25.33 31.59
CA ARG A 193 21.85 -25.74 30.21
C ARG A 193 23.00 -26.51 29.58
N SER A 194 22.69 -27.44 28.68
CA SER A 194 23.70 -28.18 27.92
C SER A 194 24.47 -27.27 26.95
N ASP A 195 25.69 -27.63 26.57
CA ASP A 195 26.48 -26.84 25.60
C ASP A 195 25.72 -26.63 24.28
N LEU A 196 24.93 -27.62 23.86
CA LEU A 196 24.10 -27.56 22.65
C LEU A 196 22.93 -26.58 22.81
N GLU A 197 22.27 -26.56 23.97
CA GLU A 197 21.21 -25.58 24.26
C GLU A 197 21.75 -24.15 24.24
N LYS A 198 22.94 -23.93 24.79
CA LYS A 198 23.61 -22.62 24.77
C LYS A 198 23.95 -22.18 23.34
N GLU A 199 24.42 -23.10 22.50
CA GLU A 199 24.66 -22.82 21.07
C GLU A 199 23.37 -22.51 20.31
N ALA A 200 22.29 -23.26 20.57
CA ALA A 200 20.99 -23.02 19.94
C ALA A 200 20.37 -21.68 20.35
N GLN A 201 20.47 -21.30 21.62
CA GLN A 201 19.99 -20.00 22.11
C GLN A 201 20.75 -18.84 21.49
N ARG A 202 22.08 -18.93 21.40
CA ARG A 202 22.89 -17.90 20.71
C ARG A 202 22.50 -17.78 19.23
N MET A 203 22.25 -18.91 18.57
CA MET A 203 21.79 -18.88 17.18
C MET A 203 20.40 -18.26 17.06
N LEU A 204 19.45 -18.60 17.94
CA LEU A 204 18.13 -17.99 17.98
C LEU A 204 18.23 -16.48 18.20
N HIS A 205 19.09 -16.02 19.12
CA HIS A 205 19.30 -14.60 19.36
C HIS A 205 19.80 -13.88 18.08
N ILE A 206 20.81 -14.43 17.40
CA ILE A 206 21.30 -13.87 16.12
C ILE A 206 20.19 -13.81 15.06
N ILE A 207 19.37 -14.86 14.98
CA ILE A 207 18.23 -14.93 14.06
C ILE A 207 17.21 -13.83 14.41
N LYS A 208 16.85 -13.67 15.69
CA LYS A 208 15.95 -12.60 16.18
C LYS A 208 16.48 -11.21 15.84
N VAL A 209 17.77 -10.96 16.06
CA VAL A 209 18.43 -9.69 15.67
C VAL A 209 18.26 -9.43 14.17
N TYR A 210 18.56 -10.44 13.34
CA TYR A 210 18.43 -10.31 11.90
C TYR A 210 16.98 -10.01 11.49
N PHE A 211 16.01 -10.74 12.04
CA PHE A 211 14.59 -10.51 11.76
C PHE A 211 14.13 -9.13 12.19
N ARG A 212 14.56 -8.63 13.36
CA ARG A 212 14.22 -7.27 13.81
C ARG A 212 14.67 -6.20 12.79
N VAL A 213 15.87 -6.37 12.23
CA VAL A 213 16.39 -5.47 11.18
C VAL A 213 15.60 -5.62 9.87
N SER A 214 15.40 -6.85 9.40
CA SER A 214 14.66 -7.11 8.15
C SER A 214 13.21 -6.66 8.23
N ILE A 215 12.53 -6.87 9.35
CA ILE A 215 11.14 -6.44 9.57
C ILE A 215 11.04 -4.92 9.55
N ARG A 216 11.94 -4.20 10.24
CA ARG A 216 11.97 -2.73 10.17
C ARG A 216 12.15 -2.26 8.72
N ARG A 217 13.06 -2.89 7.98
CA ARG A 217 13.32 -2.58 6.57
C ARG A 217 12.09 -2.84 5.70
N LEU A 218 11.45 -4.00 5.84
CA LEU A 218 10.27 -4.39 5.07
C LEU A 218 9.06 -3.53 5.42
N SER A 219 8.87 -3.21 6.71
CA SER A 219 7.80 -2.35 7.21
C SER A 219 7.91 -0.92 6.68
N ASP A 220 9.09 -0.45 6.30
CA ASP A 220 9.28 0.83 5.63
C ASP A 220 9.16 0.71 4.10
N ILE A 221 9.90 -0.23 3.50
CA ILE A 221 10.03 -0.30 2.03
C ILE A 221 8.76 -0.82 1.36
N VAL A 222 8.03 -1.77 1.95
CA VAL A 222 6.81 -2.32 1.35
C VAL A 222 5.73 -1.24 1.22
N PRO A 223 5.33 -0.52 2.30
CA PRO A 223 4.40 0.61 2.18
C PRO A 223 4.89 1.71 1.23
N MET A 224 6.18 2.00 1.21
CA MET A 224 6.76 2.99 0.29
C MET A 224 6.61 2.55 -1.17
N THR A 225 6.84 1.26 -1.46
CA THR A 225 6.69 0.66 -2.78
C THR A 225 5.23 0.71 -3.23
N ILE A 226 4.30 0.30 -2.36
CA ILE A 226 2.86 0.33 -2.63
C ILE A 226 2.43 1.78 -2.93
N SER A 227 2.82 2.73 -2.08
CA SER A 227 2.47 4.15 -2.24
C SER A 227 3.05 4.75 -3.53
N LEU A 228 4.28 4.38 -3.89
CA LEU A 228 4.91 4.83 -5.14
C LEU A 228 4.09 4.37 -6.36
N TYR A 229 3.72 3.09 -6.43
CA TYR A 229 3.06 2.54 -7.61
C TYR A 229 1.56 2.85 -7.66
N LEU A 230 0.83 2.61 -6.57
CA LEU A 230 -0.64 2.74 -6.53
C LEU A 230 -1.13 4.18 -6.31
N MET A 231 -0.28 5.08 -5.80
CA MET A 231 -0.64 6.50 -5.63
C MET A 231 0.09 7.34 -6.68
N ALA A 232 1.40 7.55 -6.52
CA ALA A 232 2.13 8.53 -7.32
C ALA A 232 2.21 8.16 -8.81
N LYS A 233 2.63 6.93 -9.14
CA LYS A 233 2.76 6.47 -10.53
C LYS A 233 1.40 6.26 -11.18
N PHE A 234 0.43 5.73 -10.45
CA PHE A 234 -0.94 5.59 -10.92
C PHE A 234 -1.55 6.93 -11.32
N THR A 235 -1.54 7.93 -10.43
CA THR A 235 -2.06 9.28 -10.73
C THR A 235 -1.35 9.91 -11.92
N SER A 236 -0.03 9.80 -11.98
CA SER A 236 0.75 10.33 -13.11
C SER A 236 0.38 9.67 -14.44
N GLU A 237 0.15 8.35 -14.45
CA GLU A 237 -0.22 7.62 -15.65
C GLU A 237 -1.66 7.94 -16.07
N VAL A 238 -2.60 8.02 -15.12
CA VAL A 238 -3.98 8.44 -15.38
C VAL A 238 -4.01 9.84 -16.00
N LYS A 239 -3.25 10.79 -15.46
CA LYS A 239 -3.13 12.15 -15.99
C LYS A 239 -2.61 12.15 -17.43
N SER A 240 -1.59 11.33 -17.71
CA SER A 240 -1.02 11.18 -19.06
C SER A 240 -2.05 10.61 -20.04
N GLN A 241 -2.75 9.54 -19.69
CA GLN A 241 -3.75 8.92 -20.56
C GLN A 241 -4.96 9.83 -20.79
N ILE A 242 -5.44 10.52 -19.77
CA ILE A 242 -6.54 11.48 -19.90
C ILE A 242 -6.17 12.64 -20.82
N LEU A 243 -4.92 13.12 -20.75
CA LEU A 243 -4.44 14.16 -21.64
C LEU A 243 -4.37 13.69 -23.11
N LEU A 244 -4.07 12.41 -23.34
CA LEU A 244 -4.15 11.80 -24.66
C LEU A 244 -5.60 11.69 -25.16
N MET A 245 -6.54 11.32 -24.28
CA MET A 245 -7.98 11.29 -24.62
C MET A 245 -8.48 12.68 -25.03
N ILE A 246 -8.06 13.76 -24.36
CA ILE A 246 -8.43 15.15 -24.76
C ILE A 246 -8.07 15.46 -26.22
N GLY A 247 -6.97 14.88 -26.73
CA GLY A 247 -6.49 15.11 -28.09
C GLY A 247 -7.28 14.39 -29.18
N GLN A 248 -8.15 13.43 -28.83
CA GLN A 248 -8.91 12.62 -29.77
C GLN A 248 -10.25 13.28 -30.12
N PRO A 249 -10.64 13.39 -31.40
CA PRO A 249 -11.92 13.96 -31.80
C PRO A 249 -13.12 13.10 -31.35
N GLU A 250 -12.96 11.78 -31.26
CA GLU A 250 -13.98 10.82 -30.85
C GLU A 250 -14.48 11.06 -29.42
N THR A 251 -13.64 11.64 -28.56
CA THR A 251 -13.96 11.98 -27.16
C THR A 251 -15.05 13.03 -27.04
N LEU A 252 -15.27 13.85 -28.08
CA LEU A 252 -16.40 14.79 -28.12
C LEU A 252 -17.72 14.06 -28.37
N GLU A 253 -17.69 12.89 -29.02
CA GLU A 253 -18.88 12.06 -29.25
C GLU A 253 -19.33 11.38 -27.95
N LEU A 254 -18.39 11.17 -27.01
CA LEU A 254 -18.64 10.61 -25.67
C LEU A 254 -19.32 11.60 -24.69
N LEU A 255 -19.36 12.90 -25.02
CA LEU A 255 -20.01 13.95 -24.22
C LEU A 255 -21.53 14.03 -24.43
N GLN A 256 -22.18 12.90 -24.67
CA GLN A 256 -23.64 12.85 -24.73
C GLN A 256 -24.19 12.77 -23.31
N GLU A 257 -25.02 13.74 -22.96
CA GLU A 257 -25.77 13.73 -21.71
C GLU A 257 -26.86 12.66 -21.75
N ASP A 258 -27.14 12.08 -20.59
CA ASP A 258 -28.28 11.18 -20.46
C ASP A 258 -29.61 11.90 -20.77
N SER A 259 -30.57 11.12 -21.28
CA SER A 259 -31.92 11.59 -21.64
C SER A 259 -32.57 12.38 -20.50
N ASP A 260 -32.55 11.81 -19.30
CA ASP A 260 -33.22 12.36 -18.12
C ASP A 260 -32.61 13.71 -17.69
N ILE A 261 -31.27 13.81 -17.72
CA ILE A 261 -30.52 15.03 -17.40
C ILE A 261 -30.79 16.11 -18.45
N THR A 262 -30.89 15.71 -19.72
CA THR A 262 -31.21 16.62 -20.81
C THR A 262 -32.62 17.20 -20.64
N GLU A 263 -33.60 16.37 -20.28
CA GLU A 263 -34.97 16.81 -20.01
C GLU A 263 -35.04 17.76 -18.81
N GLU A 264 -34.40 17.42 -17.70
CA GLU A 264 -34.38 18.26 -16.50
C GLU A 264 -33.70 19.62 -16.76
N ARG A 265 -32.55 19.63 -17.46
CA ARG A 265 -31.87 20.85 -17.86
C ARG A 265 -32.78 21.76 -18.70
N ASN A 266 -33.52 21.18 -19.64
CA ASN A 266 -34.47 21.94 -20.45
C ASN A 266 -35.59 22.55 -19.61
N MET A 267 -36.17 21.77 -18.68
CA MET A 267 -37.20 22.26 -17.76
C MET A 267 -36.70 23.42 -16.88
N LEU A 268 -35.50 23.30 -16.31
CA LEU A 268 -34.87 24.35 -15.50
C LEU A 268 -34.57 25.60 -16.32
N TRP A 269 -34.09 25.44 -17.55
CA TRP A 269 -33.81 26.56 -18.44
C TRP A 269 -35.07 27.33 -18.80
N GLU A 270 -36.17 26.63 -19.10
CA GLU A 270 -37.47 27.25 -19.33
C GLU A 270 -38.01 27.97 -18.10
N LYS A 271 -37.88 27.35 -16.91
CA LYS A 271 -38.26 27.97 -15.64
C LYS A 271 -37.46 29.25 -15.38
N ARG A 272 -36.14 29.21 -15.58
CA ARG A 272 -35.26 30.38 -15.46
C ARG A 272 -35.71 31.48 -16.42
N LYS A 273 -35.93 31.15 -17.69
CA LYS A 273 -36.38 32.12 -18.72
C LYS A 273 -37.72 32.77 -18.35
N ARG A 274 -38.67 32.02 -17.79
CA ARG A 274 -39.94 32.54 -17.29
C ARG A 274 -39.73 33.51 -16.12
N LEU A 275 -38.90 33.14 -15.14
CA LEU A 275 -38.57 33.98 -13.99
C LEU A 275 -37.84 35.26 -14.39
N THR A 276 -36.88 35.19 -15.31
CA THR A 276 -36.18 36.39 -15.80
C THR A 276 -37.13 37.34 -16.50
N LYS A 277 -38.07 36.83 -17.31
CA LYS A 277 -39.11 37.68 -17.94
C LYS A 277 -40.04 38.31 -16.92
N ALA A 278 -40.43 37.58 -15.88
CA ALA A 278 -41.26 38.11 -14.79
C ALA A 278 -40.52 39.21 -14.02
N SER A 279 -39.25 39.00 -13.67
CA SER A 279 -38.37 39.99 -13.04
C SER A 279 -38.20 41.25 -13.89
N GLN A 280 -37.97 41.11 -15.20
CA GLN A 280 -37.86 42.24 -16.12
C GLN A 280 -39.17 43.05 -16.26
N LYS A 281 -40.33 42.39 -16.14
CA LYS A 281 -41.63 43.09 -16.13
C LYS A 281 -41.83 43.84 -14.81
N LEU A 282 -41.49 43.22 -13.69
CA LEU A 282 -41.56 43.86 -12.37
C LEU A 282 -40.63 45.08 -12.26
N ALA A 283 -39.43 45.02 -12.85
CA ALA A 283 -38.50 46.15 -12.87
C ALA A 283 -38.94 47.34 -13.77
N LYS A 284 -39.96 47.15 -14.60
CA LYS A 284 -40.54 48.21 -15.46
C LYS A 284 -41.82 48.84 -14.86
N PHE A 285 -42.35 48.25 -13.79
CA PHE A 285 -43.41 48.83 -12.97
C PHE A 285 -42.80 49.72 -11.89
#